data_AF-A0A3L9GUS6-F1
#
_entry.id   AF-A0A3L9GUS6-F1
#
_cell.length_a   1.000
_cell.length_b   1.000
_cell.length_c   1.000
_cell.angle_alpha   90.00
_cell.angle_beta   90.00
_cell.angle_gamma   90.00
#
_symmetry.space_group_name_H-M   'P 1'
#
loop_
_entity.id
_entity.type
_entity.pdbx_description
1 polymer ?
#
loop_
_entity_poly.entity_id
_entity_poly.type
_entity_poly.pdbx_seq_one_letter_code
_entity_poly.pdbx_strand_id
1 'polypeptide(L)'
;DVRARLQPQQKYIRGLFCGGTLCDETMFAVMEKHGDVYSNIQPDPEFRLQDINRSIKHTFLDFGDDDFTNGKPHPMIDPTNRISRLIEEARDPEVAVIVMDFVLGFGSHEDPVGSTIEAIKEAKAIAAAEGRELIILAYVLGTDLDTPSLEQQSQMLLDAGVILASSSTNTGLLAREFICKGEEA
;
A
#
# COMPACT_ATOMS: atom_id res chain seq x y z
N ASP A 1 18.88 9.01 2.40
CA ASP A 1 18.70 7.55 2.40
C ASP A 1 17.45 7.24 3.22
N VAL A 2 16.46 6.54 2.64
CA VAL A 2 15.19 6.25 3.31
C VAL A 2 15.43 5.33 4.52
N ARG A 3 16.33 4.35 4.37
CA ARG A 3 16.65 3.36 5.42
C ARG A 3 17.13 4.02 6.71
N ALA A 4 17.98 5.03 6.58
CA ALA A 4 18.60 5.72 7.71
C ALA A 4 17.60 6.47 8.61
N ARG A 5 16.35 6.65 8.16
CA ARG A 5 15.30 7.36 8.89
C ARG A 5 14.30 6.41 9.58
N LEU A 6 14.34 5.12 9.24
CA LEU A 6 13.47 4.11 9.84
C LEU A 6 14.07 3.61 11.17
N GLN A 7 13.20 3.34 12.14
CA GLN A 7 13.61 2.72 13.40
C GLN A 7 13.89 1.21 13.21
N PRO A 8 14.76 0.58 14.03
CA PRO A 8 15.08 -0.85 13.89
C PRO A 8 13.88 -1.80 13.94
N GLN A 9 12.79 -1.44 14.63
CA GLN A 9 11.57 -2.26 14.64
C GLN A 9 10.74 -2.15 13.35
N GLN A 10 10.92 -1.10 12.55
CA GLN A 10 10.17 -0.88 11.31
C GLN A 10 10.72 -1.78 10.20
N LYS A 11 10.20 -3.00 10.14
CA LYS A 11 10.71 -4.08 9.29
C LYS A 11 9.78 -4.41 8.15
N TYR A 12 8.51 -4.08 8.25
CA TYR A 12 7.51 -4.67 7.38
C TYR A 12 6.91 -3.72 6.35
N ILE A 13 6.41 -4.34 5.28
CA ILE A 13 5.72 -3.70 4.17
C ILE A 13 4.25 -4.10 4.27
N ARG A 14 3.37 -3.14 4.02
CA ARG A 14 1.92 -3.35 3.89
C ARG A 14 1.46 -2.90 2.51
N GLY A 15 0.97 -3.81 1.69
CA GLY A 15 0.33 -3.51 0.42
C GLY A 15 -1.18 -3.41 0.58
N LEU A 16 -1.78 -2.29 0.19
CA LEU A 16 -3.23 -2.06 0.26
C LEU A 16 -3.74 -1.73 -1.13
N PHE A 17 -4.13 -2.76 -1.89
CA PHE A 17 -4.43 -2.66 -3.31
C PHE A 17 -5.92 -2.73 -3.60
N CYS A 18 -6.38 -1.99 -4.62
CA CYS A 18 -7.71 -2.18 -5.20
C CYS A 18 -7.68 -2.94 -6.53
N GLY A 19 -6.53 -3.03 -7.21
CA GLY A 19 -6.33 -3.89 -8.37
C GLY A 19 -5.48 -5.14 -8.04
N GLY A 20 -6.06 -6.32 -8.22
CA GLY A 20 -5.39 -7.60 -7.91
C GLY A 20 -4.08 -7.84 -8.66
N THR A 21 -4.02 -7.55 -9.95
CA THR A 21 -2.77 -7.67 -10.73
C THR A 21 -1.68 -6.70 -10.24
N LEU A 22 -2.07 -5.49 -9.82
CA LEU A 22 -1.13 -4.52 -9.25
C LEU A 22 -0.59 -5.01 -7.90
N CYS A 23 -1.44 -5.66 -7.11
CA CYS A 23 -1.06 -6.34 -5.86
C CYS A 23 -0.04 -7.45 -6.13
N ASP A 24 -0.32 -8.34 -7.09
CA ASP A 24 0.57 -9.43 -7.50
C ASP A 24 1.94 -8.91 -7.95
N GLU A 25 1.99 -7.91 -8.83
CA GLU A 25 3.24 -7.33 -9.34
C GLU A 25 4.14 -6.81 -8.20
N THR A 26 3.54 -6.12 -7.22
CA THR A 26 4.26 -5.59 -6.07
C THR A 26 4.70 -6.72 -5.15
N MET A 27 3.79 -7.64 -4.82
CA MET A 27 4.05 -8.77 -3.94
C MET A 27 5.20 -9.64 -4.48
N PHE A 28 5.16 -10.01 -5.77
CA PHE A 28 6.21 -10.82 -6.39
C PHE A 28 7.56 -10.12 -6.41
N ALA A 29 7.61 -8.82 -6.70
CA ALA A 29 8.85 -8.05 -6.63
C ALA A 29 9.45 -8.08 -5.22
N VAL A 30 8.63 -8.07 -4.16
CA VAL A 30 9.10 -8.17 -2.77
C VAL A 30 9.55 -9.59 -2.42
N MET A 31 8.85 -10.62 -2.90
CA MET A 31 9.17 -12.04 -2.69
C MET A 31 10.55 -12.44 -3.25
N GLU A 32 11.04 -11.76 -4.28
CA GLU A 32 12.39 -12.01 -4.82
C GLU A 32 13.52 -11.81 -3.79
N LYS A 33 13.28 -11.03 -2.72
CA LYS A 33 14.28 -10.72 -1.68
C LYS A 33 13.89 -11.17 -0.27
N HIS A 34 12.60 -11.34 -0.02
CA HIS A 34 12.04 -11.65 1.30
C HIS A 34 11.15 -12.89 1.23
N GLY A 35 11.37 -13.85 2.13
CA GLY A 35 10.58 -15.10 2.14
C GLY A 35 9.27 -15.02 2.93
N ASP A 36 9.17 -14.05 3.84
CA ASP A 36 8.05 -13.91 4.79
C ASP A 36 6.96 -12.96 4.26
N VAL A 37 6.41 -13.28 3.09
CA VAL A 37 5.43 -12.46 2.36
C VAL A 37 4.07 -13.14 2.33
N TYR A 38 3.11 -12.55 3.02
CA TYR A 38 1.75 -13.05 3.17
C TYR A 38 0.76 -12.23 2.36
N SER A 39 -0.34 -12.86 1.95
CA SER A 39 -1.42 -12.20 1.23
C SER A 39 -2.73 -12.97 1.32
N ASN A 40 -3.86 -12.29 1.14
CA ASN A 40 -5.11 -12.97 0.84
C ASN A 40 -5.09 -13.60 -0.56
N ILE A 41 -4.21 -13.15 -1.47
CA ILE A 41 -4.03 -13.65 -2.85
C ILE A 41 -2.75 -14.49 -3.09
N GLN A 42 -2.02 -14.91 -2.04
CA GLN A 42 -0.72 -15.62 -2.14
C GLN A 42 -0.78 -16.99 -2.88
N PRO A 43 -0.15 -17.22 -4.05
CA PRO A 43 -0.25 -18.52 -4.76
C PRO A 43 0.09 -19.79 -3.94
N ASP A 44 1.05 -19.73 -3.02
CA ASP A 44 1.40 -20.74 -2.04
C ASP A 44 0.49 -20.66 -0.78
N PRO A 45 -0.31 -21.71 -0.51
CA PRO A 45 -1.19 -21.77 0.66
C PRO A 45 -0.50 -21.59 2.01
N GLU A 46 0.79 -21.92 2.15
CA GLU A 46 1.54 -21.76 3.41
C GLU A 46 1.63 -20.29 3.85
N PHE A 47 1.59 -19.37 2.88
CA PHE A 47 1.71 -17.93 3.10
C PHE A 47 0.37 -17.18 2.88
N ARG A 48 -0.74 -17.90 2.74
CA ARG A 48 -2.07 -17.27 2.79
C ARG A 48 -2.35 -16.78 4.20
N LEU A 49 -2.97 -15.61 4.31
CA LEU A 49 -3.46 -15.12 5.60
C LEU A 49 -4.56 -16.05 6.13
N GLN A 50 -4.41 -16.51 7.38
CA GLN A 50 -5.46 -17.27 8.07
C GLN A 50 -6.60 -16.36 8.55
N ASP A 51 -6.29 -15.10 8.86
CA ASP A 51 -7.25 -14.05 9.15
C ASP A 51 -6.90 -12.82 8.29
N ILE A 52 -7.72 -12.56 7.28
CA ILE A 52 -7.55 -11.45 6.33
C ILE A 52 -7.62 -10.07 7.00
N ASN A 53 -8.21 -9.99 8.21
CA ASN A 53 -8.32 -8.74 8.97
C ASN A 53 -7.05 -8.42 9.75
N ARG A 54 -6.06 -9.32 9.77
CA ARG A 54 -4.83 -9.15 10.53
C ARG A 54 -3.59 -9.35 9.66
N SER A 55 -2.83 -8.27 9.47
CA SER A 55 -1.53 -8.35 8.82
C SER A 55 -0.50 -9.02 9.71
N ILE A 56 0.43 -9.75 9.09
CA ILE A 56 1.60 -10.36 9.71
C ILE A 56 2.82 -10.22 8.79
N LYS A 57 4.00 -9.98 9.37
CA LYS A 57 5.26 -9.82 8.63
C LYS A 57 5.09 -8.93 7.38
N HIS A 58 5.57 -9.24 6.18
CA HIS A 58 5.13 -8.48 4.99
C HIS A 58 3.74 -8.96 4.59
N THR A 59 2.79 -8.05 4.40
CA THR A 59 1.41 -8.41 4.02
C THR A 59 0.96 -7.57 2.82
N PHE A 60 0.38 -8.22 1.81
CA PHE A 60 -0.19 -7.57 0.63
C PHE A 60 -1.65 -7.98 0.51
N LEU A 61 -2.55 -7.00 0.50
CA LEU A 61 -3.99 -7.24 0.43
C LEU A 61 -4.52 -6.75 -0.89
N ASP A 62 -5.17 -7.64 -1.63
CA ASP A 62 -6.08 -7.24 -2.69
C ASP A 62 -7.48 -7.10 -2.11
N PHE A 63 -7.93 -5.87 -1.95
CA PHE A 63 -9.28 -5.58 -1.49
C PHE A 63 -10.36 -5.85 -2.55
N GLY A 64 -9.95 -6.08 -3.80
CA GLY A 64 -10.85 -6.43 -4.90
C GLY A 64 -11.28 -7.90 -4.88
N ASP A 65 -10.57 -8.73 -4.12
CA ASP A 65 -10.87 -10.14 -3.95
C ASP A 65 -12.21 -10.38 -3.23
N ASP A 66 -12.83 -11.54 -3.48
CA ASP A 66 -14.13 -11.93 -2.93
C ASP A 66 -14.15 -11.88 -1.39
N ASP A 67 -13.01 -12.13 -0.75
CA ASP A 67 -12.81 -12.04 0.69
C ASP A 67 -13.20 -10.65 1.27
N PHE A 68 -13.03 -9.58 0.50
CA PHE A 68 -13.30 -8.20 0.92
C PHE A 68 -14.53 -7.57 0.28
N THR A 69 -15.05 -8.15 -0.81
CA THR A 69 -16.15 -7.58 -1.61
C THR A 69 -17.49 -8.30 -1.40
N ASN A 70 -17.54 -9.38 -0.62
CA ASN A 70 -18.81 -10.03 -0.30
C ASN A 70 -19.80 -9.09 0.42
N GLY A 71 -20.86 -8.70 -0.27
CA GLY A 71 -21.89 -7.79 0.22
C GLY A 71 -21.44 -6.32 0.32
N LYS A 72 -20.32 -5.95 -0.29
CA LYS A 72 -19.76 -4.59 -0.28
C LYS A 72 -19.35 -4.16 -1.70
N PRO A 73 -19.32 -2.85 -2.01
CA PRO A 73 -18.79 -2.39 -3.29
C PRO A 73 -17.29 -2.72 -3.43
N HIS A 74 -16.84 -2.90 -4.67
CA HIS A 74 -15.42 -3.09 -4.99
C HIS A 74 -14.60 -1.85 -4.53
N PRO A 75 -13.37 -2.02 -4.01
CA PRO A 75 -12.55 -0.92 -3.47
C PRO A 75 -12.18 0.16 -4.48
N MET A 76 -12.19 -0.16 -5.78
CA MET A 76 -12.03 0.87 -6.82
C MET A 76 -13.19 1.88 -6.81
N ILE A 77 -14.39 1.46 -6.39
CA ILE A 77 -15.60 2.29 -6.34
C ILE A 77 -15.81 2.88 -4.95
N ASP A 78 -15.60 2.10 -3.88
CA ASP A 78 -15.74 2.54 -2.50
C ASP A 78 -14.47 2.19 -1.69
N PRO A 79 -13.59 3.17 -1.42
CA PRO A 79 -12.33 2.93 -0.73
C PRO A 79 -12.46 2.79 0.80
N THR A 80 -13.66 2.80 1.38
CA THR A 80 -13.87 2.87 2.84
C THR A 80 -13.12 1.78 3.63
N ASN A 81 -13.19 0.52 3.19
CA ASN A 81 -12.48 -0.58 3.86
C ASN A 81 -10.96 -0.38 3.79
N ARG A 82 -10.46 0.06 2.63
CA ARG A 82 -9.03 0.28 2.38
C ARG A 82 -8.49 1.45 3.21
N ILE A 83 -9.26 2.53 3.33
CA ILE A 83 -8.96 3.68 4.19
C ILE A 83 -8.91 3.27 5.66
N SER A 84 -9.88 2.47 6.11
CA SER A 84 -9.90 1.98 7.49
C SER A 84 -8.65 1.15 7.79
N ARG A 85 -8.29 0.24 6.89
CA ARG A 85 -7.06 -0.57 7.03
C ARG A 85 -5.79 0.27 7.00
N LEU A 86 -5.72 1.32 6.18
CA LEU A 86 -4.58 2.24 6.17
C LEU A 86 -4.30 2.82 7.56
N ILE A 87 -5.35 3.25 8.28
CA ILE A 87 -5.21 3.80 9.64
C ILE A 87 -4.80 2.72 10.65
N GLU A 88 -5.32 1.50 10.50
CA GLU A 88 -4.92 0.36 11.34
C GLU A 88 -3.43 0.03 11.15
N GLU A 89 -2.96 -0.11 9.91
CA GLU A 89 -1.56 -0.40 9.61
C GLU A 89 -0.63 0.74 10.05
N ALA A 90 -1.09 1.98 9.97
CA ALA A 90 -0.32 3.13 10.44
C ALA A 90 -0.02 3.08 11.95
N ARG A 91 -0.84 2.38 12.74
CA ARG A 91 -0.67 2.22 14.20
C ARG A 91 0.29 1.08 14.56
N ASP A 92 0.66 0.22 13.62
CA ASP A 92 1.62 -0.85 13.86
C ASP A 92 3.05 -0.27 13.84
N PRO A 93 3.79 -0.30 14.96
CA PRO A 93 5.14 0.26 15.04
C PRO A 93 6.17 -0.54 14.23
N GLU A 94 5.84 -1.75 13.78
CA GLU A 94 6.72 -2.56 12.93
C GLU A 94 6.58 -2.24 11.44
N VAL A 95 5.61 -1.40 11.06
CA VAL A 95 5.39 -0.99 9.66
C VAL A 95 6.36 0.12 9.28
N ALA A 96 7.16 -0.14 8.24
CA ALA A 96 8.05 0.82 7.62
C ALA A 96 7.43 1.49 6.39
N VAL A 97 6.78 0.67 5.57
CA VAL A 97 6.32 1.07 4.23
C VAL A 97 4.89 0.62 4.02
N ILE A 98 4.05 1.52 3.55
CA ILE A 98 2.73 1.21 2.98
C ILE A 98 2.79 1.46 1.48
N VAL A 99 2.26 0.53 0.69
CA VAL A 99 2.16 0.63 -0.78
C VAL A 99 0.68 0.66 -1.16
N MET A 100 0.29 1.59 -2.02
CA MET A 100 -1.09 1.76 -2.48
C MET A 100 -1.15 2.00 -3.99
N ASP A 101 -2.27 1.61 -4.60
CA ASP A 101 -2.60 1.92 -5.98
C ASP A 101 -3.80 2.89 -6.07
N PHE A 102 -3.80 3.72 -7.10
CA PHE A 102 -4.90 4.61 -7.44
C PHE A 102 -5.25 4.41 -8.90
N VAL A 103 -6.37 3.73 -9.16
CA VAL A 103 -6.86 3.49 -10.52
C VAL A 103 -7.85 4.58 -10.88
N LEU A 104 -7.57 5.31 -11.96
CA LEU A 104 -8.42 6.37 -12.49
C LEU A 104 -9.35 5.83 -13.58
N GLY A 105 -10.21 6.71 -14.09
CA GLY A 105 -11.03 6.45 -15.26
C GLY A 105 -12.36 5.76 -14.97
N PHE A 106 -13.01 5.33 -16.04
CA PHE A 106 -14.38 4.82 -15.98
C PHE A 106 -14.48 3.56 -15.11
N GLY A 107 -15.45 3.54 -14.20
CA GLY A 107 -15.69 2.43 -13.28
C GLY A 107 -14.93 2.52 -11.95
N SER A 108 -14.04 3.50 -11.81
CA SER A 108 -13.38 3.85 -10.54
C SER A 108 -14.13 4.96 -9.79
N HIS A 109 -13.73 5.23 -8.55
CA HIS A 109 -14.21 6.35 -7.75
C HIS A 109 -14.00 7.66 -8.52
N GLU A 110 -14.91 8.63 -8.35
CA GLU A 110 -14.86 9.93 -9.05
C GLU A 110 -13.67 10.82 -8.64
N ASP A 111 -13.01 10.47 -7.54
CA ASP A 111 -11.80 11.13 -7.03
C ASP A 111 -10.99 10.14 -6.15
N PRO A 112 -10.24 9.20 -6.76
CA PRO A 112 -9.60 8.11 -6.03
C PRO A 112 -8.58 8.57 -4.99
N VAL A 113 -7.76 9.58 -5.32
CA VAL A 113 -6.79 10.16 -4.37
C VAL A 113 -7.49 11.06 -3.37
N GLY A 114 -8.39 11.94 -3.80
CA GLY A 114 -9.05 12.89 -2.91
C GLY A 114 -9.87 12.21 -1.82
N SER A 115 -10.52 11.08 -2.12
CA SER A 115 -11.22 10.28 -1.11
C SER A 115 -10.29 9.64 -0.06
N THR A 116 -8.99 9.49 -0.35
CA THR A 116 -8.01 8.79 0.51
C THR A 116 -7.00 9.74 1.17
N ILE A 117 -6.84 10.96 0.66
CA ILE A 117 -5.70 11.83 0.98
C ILE A 117 -5.63 12.26 2.45
N GLU A 118 -6.77 12.49 3.09
CA GLU A 118 -6.80 12.87 4.51
C GLU A 118 -6.38 11.70 5.40
N ALA A 119 -6.76 10.47 5.04
CA ALA A 119 -6.32 9.27 5.75
C ALA A 119 -4.81 9.01 5.58
N ILE A 120 -4.24 9.34 4.41
CA ILE A 120 -2.78 9.30 4.18
C ILE A 120 -2.06 10.27 5.13
N LYS A 121 -2.56 11.51 5.24
CA LYS A 121 -1.99 12.51 6.16
C LYS A 121 -2.12 12.05 7.61
N GLU A 122 -3.27 11.50 7.99
CA GLU A 122 -3.51 10.95 9.32
C GLU A 122 -2.56 9.77 9.63
N ALA A 123 -2.42 8.81 8.71
CA ALA A 123 -1.51 7.67 8.86
C ALA A 123 -0.07 8.13 9.15
N LYS A 124 0.42 9.12 8.40
CA LYS A 124 1.75 9.70 8.63
C LYS A 124 1.83 10.45 9.95
N ALA A 125 0.77 11.16 10.36
CA ALA A 125 0.71 11.86 11.64
C ALA A 125 0.71 10.89 12.84
N ILE A 126 0.00 9.75 12.75
CA ILE A 126 0.02 8.68 13.76
C ILE A 126 1.46 8.20 13.98
N ALA A 127 2.18 7.88 12.91
CA ALA A 127 3.57 7.45 13.00
C ALA A 127 4.48 8.55 13.57
N ALA A 128 4.33 9.79 13.11
CA ALA A 128 5.12 10.92 13.58
C ALA A 128 4.92 11.20 15.07
N ALA A 129 3.69 11.01 15.60
CA ALA A 129 3.40 11.17 17.03
C ALA A 129 4.17 10.17 17.91
N GLU A 130 4.58 9.03 17.35
CA GLU A 130 5.42 8.01 17.99
C GLU A 130 6.91 8.18 17.67
N GLY A 131 7.30 9.28 17.00
CA GLY A 131 8.69 9.57 16.64
C GLY A 131 9.25 8.65 15.56
N ARG A 132 8.39 8.01 14.75
CA ARG A 132 8.77 7.14 13.64
C ARG A 132 8.31 7.72 12.30
N GLU A 133 9.03 7.39 11.24
CA GLU A 133 8.66 7.78 9.89
C GLU A 133 7.85 6.66 9.22
N LEU A 134 6.69 7.00 8.64
CA LEU A 134 5.93 6.05 7.81
C LEU A 134 6.09 6.44 6.34
N ILE A 135 6.72 5.56 5.57
CA ILE A 135 6.89 5.75 4.14
C ILE A 135 5.64 5.25 3.43
N ILE A 136 5.07 6.08 2.56
CA ILE A 136 3.95 5.68 1.71
C ILE A 136 4.42 5.78 0.26
N LEU A 137 4.36 4.66 -0.45
CA LEU A 137 4.60 4.53 -1.89
C LEU A 137 3.26 4.41 -2.59
N ALA A 138 3.13 5.06 -3.75
CA ALA A 138 1.93 4.91 -4.57
C ALA A 138 2.24 4.79 -6.06
N TYR A 139 1.35 4.08 -6.75
CA TYR A 139 1.26 4.08 -8.20
C TYR A 139 -0.13 4.60 -8.61
N VAL A 140 -0.16 5.57 -9.53
CA VAL A 140 -1.41 6.07 -10.12
C VAL A 140 -1.54 5.49 -11.54
N LEU A 141 -2.51 4.59 -11.73
CA LEU A 141 -2.83 3.97 -13.00
C LEU A 141 -3.94 4.79 -13.68
N GLY A 142 -3.61 5.42 -14.80
CA GLY A 142 -4.54 6.23 -15.59
C GLY A 142 -3.83 6.89 -16.75
N THR A 143 -4.57 7.73 -17.46
CA THR A 143 -4.14 8.49 -18.64
C THR A 143 -4.33 9.99 -18.42
N ASP A 144 -3.75 10.79 -19.32
CA ASP A 144 -3.96 12.24 -19.39
C ASP A 144 -5.39 12.64 -19.80
N LEU A 145 -6.20 11.68 -20.27
CA LEU A 145 -7.60 11.89 -20.64
C LEU A 145 -8.58 11.58 -19.51
N ASP A 146 -8.12 10.99 -18.41
CA ASP A 146 -8.99 10.66 -17.27
C ASP A 146 -9.37 11.92 -16.48
N THR A 147 -10.52 11.84 -15.81
CA THR A 147 -11.04 12.91 -14.95
C THR A 147 -11.35 12.33 -13.57
N PRO A 148 -10.84 12.91 -12.46
CA PRO A 148 -9.86 13.99 -12.39
C PRO A 148 -8.53 13.61 -13.02
N SER A 149 -7.76 14.61 -13.47
CA SER A 149 -6.57 14.33 -14.27
C SER A 149 -5.50 13.58 -13.49
N LEU A 150 -4.77 12.72 -14.19
CA LEU A 150 -3.61 11.99 -13.65
C LEU A 150 -2.61 12.93 -12.96
N GLU A 151 -2.36 14.11 -13.55
CA GLU A 151 -1.46 15.12 -12.99
C GLU A 151 -1.99 15.65 -11.64
N GLN A 152 -3.27 16.01 -11.56
CA GLN A 152 -3.86 16.53 -10.33
C GLN A 152 -3.81 15.48 -9.21
N GLN A 153 -4.22 14.24 -9.52
CA GLN A 153 -4.21 13.13 -8.56
C GLN A 153 -2.78 12.83 -8.07
N SER A 154 -1.80 12.85 -8.98
CA SER A 154 -0.39 12.66 -8.65
C SER A 154 0.14 13.79 -7.77
N GLN A 155 -0.18 15.05 -8.08
CA GLN A 155 0.28 16.20 -7.32
C GLN A 155 -0.25 16.17 -5.87
N MET A 156 -1.52 15.77 -5.68
CA MET A 156 -2.09 15.62 -4.33
C MET A 156 -1.30 14.63 -3.47
N LEU A 157 -0.87 13.51 -4.04
CA LEU A 157 -0.03 12.52 -3.36
C LEU A 157 1.35 13.09 -3.03
N LEU A 158 2.00 13.75 -3.99
CA LEU A 158 3.31 14.39 -3.79
C LEU A 158 3.25 15.45 -2.68
N ASP A 159 2.21 16.28 -2.65
CA ASP A 159 2.00 17.32 -1.64
C ASP A 159 1.77 16.72 -0.23
N ALA A 160 1.18 15.52 -0.15
CA ALA A 160 1.08 14.75 1.09
C ALA A 160 2.39 14.02 1.46
N GLY A 161 3.44 14.17 0.65
CA GLY A 161 4.74 13.53 0.82
C GLY A 161 4.70 12.01 0.59
N VAL A 162 3.83 11.55 -0.30
CA VAL A 162 3.85 10.18 -0.84
C VAL A 162 4.91 10.11 -1.93
N ILE A 163 5.62 8.97 -2.00
CA ILE A 163 6.59 8.72 -3.06
C ILE A 163 5.87 8.04 -4.23
N LEU A 164 5.81 8.70 -5.38
CA LEU A 164 5.22 8.12 -6.58
C LEU A 164 6.22 7.23 -7.31
N ALA A 165 5.79 6.02 -7.67
CA ALA A 165 6.51 5.13 -8.56
C ALA A 165 5.91 5.15 -9.97
N SER A 166 6.72 4.78 -10.96
CA SER A 166 6.33 4.74 -12.38
C SER A 166 5.45 3.54 -12.76
N SER A 167 5.39 2.51 -11.92
CA SER A 167 4.56 1.31 -12.12
C SER A 167 4.36 0.57 -10.80
N SER A 168 3.41 -0.37 -10.76
CA SER A 168 3.20 -1.22 -9.58
C SER A 168 4.45 -2.05 -9.26
N THR A 169 5.05 -2.72 -10.24
CA THR A 169 6.34 -3.41 -10.06
C THR A 169 7.40 -2.50 -9.42
N ASN A 170 7.51 -1.24 -9.85
CA ASN A 170 8.50 -0.32 -9.31
C ASN A 170 8.21 0.07 -7.86
N THR A 171 6.93 0.09 -7.42
CA THR A 171 6.61 0.24 -5.99
C THR A 171 7.19 -0.93 -5.18
N GLY A 172 7.10 -2.17 -5.67
CA GLY A 172 7.66 -3.35 -5.00
C GLY A 172 9.20 -3.33 -4.96
N LEU A 173 9.83 -2.92 -6.07
CA LEU A 173 11.29 -2.76 -6.15
C LEU A 173 11.81 -1.69 -5.17
N LEU A 174 11.10 -0.57 -5.01
CA LEU A 174 11.46 0.44 -4.02
C LEU A 174 11.18 -0.06 -2.60
N ALA A 175 10.01 -0.63 -2.33
CA ALA A 175 9.60 -1.08 -1.01
C ALA A 175 10.57 -2.11 -0.42
N ARG A 176 10.96 -3.13 -1.21
CA ARG A 176 11.90 -4.18 -0.77
C ARG A 176 13.30 -3.64 -0.46
N GLU A 177 13.64 -2.50 -1.05
CA GLU A 177 14.89 -1.79 -0.78
C GLU A 177 14.76 -0.77 0.35
N PHE A 178 13.56 -0.36 0.78
CA PHE A 178 13.45 0.57 1.93
C PHE A 178 13.56 -0.14 3.28
N ILE A 179 13.26 -1.43 3.31
CA ILE A 179 13.41 -2.27 4.50
C ILE A 179 14.75 -3.00 4.48
N CYS A 180 15.38 -3.15 5.64
CA CYS A 180 16.51 -4.04 5.85
C CYS A 180 16.00 -5.36 6.47
N LYS A 181 16.64 -6.49 6.14
CA LYS A 181 16.59 -7.63 7.05
C LYS A 181 17.14 -7.13 8.38
N GLY A 182 16.36 -7.25 9.45
CA GLY A 182 16.90 -7.08 10.79
C GLY A 182 18.05 -8.09 10.93
N GLU A 183 19.27 -7.58 10.97
CA GLU A 183 20.52 -8.31 11.25
C GLU A 183 20.96 -9.32 10.18
N GLU A 184 21.77 -8.85 9.23
CA GLU A 184 23.09 -9.43 8.88
C GLU A 184 23.84 -8.42 7.99
N ALA A 185 24.52 -7.48 8.64
CA ALA A 185 25.63 -6.68 8.12
C ALA A 185 26.65 -6.50 9.25
#